data_AF-A0A3D1B047-F1
#
_entry.id   AF-A0A3D1B047-F1
#
_cell.length_a   1.000
_cell.length_b   1.000
_cell.length_c   1.000
_cell.angle_alpha   90.00
_cell.angle_beta   90.00
_cell.angle_gamma   90.00
#
_symmetry.space_group_name_H-M   'P 1'
#
loop_
_entity.id
_entity.type
_entity.pdbx_description
1 polymer ?
#
loop_
_entity_poly.entity_id
_entity_poly.type
_entity_poly.pdbx_seq_one_letter_code
_entity_poly.pdbx_strand_id
1 'polypeptide(L)'
;MDDVDAVQAQIARNMIQSGDWVTAHLDGVPYLEKSPLKYWLIAASYLIFGVHDWAARLPIALAVIALCLVTRRMARWALGEPAGLYAGLTLATCIGLFLFTRVLIPDAVLTLTITLALWSLLRALDAAEPHPGRWAMGFWAAMATGLLLKGLIAALFPVGAAGVWLVLTGQWNQRETWRRLRPLRGMLLFLLIAAPWHVAATLANPP
;
A
#
# COMPACT_ATOMS: atom_id res chain seq x y z
N MET A 1 -25.06 -0.53 -2.31
CA MET A 1 -23.85 -0.13 -1.55
C MET A 1 -24.29 0.13 -0.14
N ASP A 2 -23.53 -0.33 0.85
CA ASP A 2 -23.77 0.03 2.24
C ASP A 2 -23.36 1.51 2.46
N ASP A 3 -23.85 2.15 3.52
CA ASP A 3 -23.68 3.60 3.76
C ASP A 3 -22.20 4.04 3.71
N VAL A 4 -21.31 3.20 4.21
CA VAL A 4 -19.86 3.47 4.23
C VAL A 4 -19.24 3.47 2.82
N ASP A 5 -19.71 2.58 1.94
CA ASP A 5 -19.23 2.52 0.56
C ASP A 5 -19.69 3.75 -0.23
N ALA A 6 -20.94 4.19 0.02
CA ALA A 6 -21.54 5.37 -0.61
C ALA A 6 -20.76 6.64 -0.28
N VAL A 7 -20.40 6.84 1.00
CA VAL A 7 -19.57 7.98 1.44
C VAL A 7 -18.24 8.02 0.68
N GLN A 8 -17.57 6.88 0.52
CA GLN A 8 -16.27 6.84 -0.16
C GLN A 8 -16.37 7.12 -1.66
N ALA A 9 -17.37 6.55 -2.32
CA ALA A 9 -17.67 6.81 -3.72
C ALA A 9 -18.03 8.28 -3.96
N GLN A 10 -18.82 8.87 -3.06
CA GLN A 10 -19.23 10.27 -3.16
C GLN A 10 -18.04 11.23 -2.97
N ILE A 11 -17.17 10.98 -2.00
CA ILE A 11 -15.94 11.76 -1.83
C ILE A 11 -15.08 11.71 -3.10
N ALA A 12 -14.86 10.52 -3.65
CA ALA A 12 -14.08 10.36 -4.88
C ALA A 12 -14.72 11.11 -6.08
N ARG A 13 -16.06 11.09 -6.18
CA ARG A 13 -16.79 11.87 -7.20
C ARG A 13 -16.64 13.38 -6.98
N ASN A 14 -16.76 13.85 -5.75
CA ASN A 14 -16.60 15.27 -5.40
C ASN A 14 -15.20 15.77 -5.73
N MET A 15 -14.16 14.97 -5.52
CA MET A 15 -12.77 15.34 -5.88
C MET A 15 -12.61 15.53 -7.40
N ILE A 16 -13.27 14.71 -8.21
CA ILE A 16 -13.28 14.88 -9.67
C ILE A 16 -14.04 16.13 -10.09
N GLN A 17 -15.21 16.38 -9.48
CA GLN A 17 -16.06 17.52 -9.85
C GLN A 17 -15.50 18.87 -9.41
N SER A 18 -14.91 18.93 -8.21
CA SER A 18 -14.28 20.14 -7.67
C SER A 18 -12.89 20.40 -8.24
N GLY A 19 -12.20 19.35 -8.70
CA GLY A 19 -10.78 19.42 -9.07
C GLY A 19 -9.83 19.53 -7.87
N ASP A 20 -10.35 19.52 -6.63
CA ASP A 20 -9.53 19.50 -5.42
C ASP A 20 -9.20 18.05 -5.04
N TRP A 21 -7.95 17.68 -5.29
CA TRP A 21 -7.42 16.36 -4.94
C TRP A 21 -6.76 16.33 -3.56
N VAL A 22 -6.64 17.48 -2.89
CA VAL A 22 -5.97 17.64 -1.61
C VAL A 22 -6.99 17.53 -0.48
N THR A 23 -8.07 18.31 -0.54
CA THR A 23 -9.11 18.34 0.49
C THR A 23 -10.31 17.51 0.07
N ALA A 24 -10.49 16.36 0.73
CA ALA A 24 -11.69 15.54 0.54
C ALA A 24 -12.89 16.26 1.14
N HIS A 25 -13.99 16.36 0.39
CA HIS A 25 -15.23 16.99 0.84
C HIS A 25 -16.38 15.98 0.80
N LEU A 26 -17.15 15.93 1.89
CA LEU A 26 -18.41 15.19 2.00
C LEU A 26 -19.52 16.20 2.28
N ASP A 27 -20.49 16.32 1.38
CA ASP A 27 -21.61 17.27 1.48
C ASP A 27 -21.20 18.73 1.79
N GLY A 28 -20.06 19.16 1.24
CA GLY A 28 -19.52 20.51 1.45
C GLY A 28 -18.69 20.69 2.72
N VAL A 29 -18.58 19.66 3.56
CA VAL A 29 -17.74 19.66 4.77
C VAL A 29 -16.40 18.97 4.48
N PRO A 30 -15.25 19.55 4.88
CA PRO A 30 -13.96 18.92 4.73
C PRO A 30 -13.86 17.65 5.60
N TYR A 31 -13.53 16.52 4.97
CA TYR A 31 -13.39 15.20 5.58
C TYR A 31 -11.92 14.73 5.52
N LEU A 32 -11.10 15.24 6.44
CA LEU A 32 -9.64 14.97 6.49
C LEU A 32 -9.24 13.88 7.49
N GLU A 33 -10.20 13.18 8.09
CA GLU A 33 -9.91 12.14 9.09
C GLU A 33 -9.16 10.92 8.53
N LYS A 34 -9.24 10.71 7.20
CA LYS A 34 -8.69 9.53 6.53
C LYS A 34 -7.74 9.93 5.40
N SER A 35 -6.69 9.13 5.24
CA SER A 35 -5.67 9.33 4.21
C SER A 35 -6.25 9.21 2.79
N PRO A 36 -5.66 9.90 1.79
CA PRO A 36 -6.32 10.21 0.53
C PRO A 36 -6.25 9.08 -0.50
N LEU A 37 -5.29 8.15 -0.36
CA LEU A 37 -4.91 7.27 -1.47
C LEU A 37 -6.07 6.38 -1.92
N LYS A 38 -6.92 5.95 -0.99
CA LYS A 38 -8.12 5.17 -1.32
C LYS A 38 -9.07 5.95 -2.23
N TYR A 39 -9.26 7.24 -1.97
CA TYR A 39 -10.13 8.11 -2.77
C TYR A 39 -9.50 8.40 -4.12
N TRP A 40 -8.18 8.60 -4.19
CA TRP A 40 -7.46 8.78 -5.45
C TRP A 40 -7.55 7.56 -6.35
N LEU A 41 -7.45 6.34 -5.80
CA LEU A 41 -7.60 5.11 -6.57
C LEU A 41 -9.01 4.97 -7.16
N ILE A 42 -10.05 5.27 -6.37
CA ILE A 42 -11.44 5.26 -6.82
C ILE A 42 -11.66 6.35 -7.88
N ALA A 43 -11.20 7.58 -7.62
CA ALA A 43 -11.34 8.70 -8.53
C ALA A 43 -10.63 8.46 -9.87
N ALA A 44 -9.43 7.87 -9.86
CA ALA A 44 -8.74 7.46 -11.07
C ALA A 44 -9.55 6.43 -11.87
N SER A 45 -10.23 5.49 -11.20
CA SER A 45 -11.12 4.55 -11.88
C SER A 45 -12.33 5.24 -12.51
N TYR A 46 -12.95 6.20 -11.80
CA TYR A 46 -14.06 6.99 -12.32
C TYR A 46 -13.67 7.88 -13.50
N LEU A 47 -12.45 8.41 -13.55
CA LEU A 47 -11.96 9.18 -14.71
C LEU A 47 -11.89 8.32 -15.98
N ILE A 48 -11.57 7.03 -15.86
CA ILE A 48 -11.38 6.13 -17.01
C ILE A 48 -12.70 5.48 -17.44
N PHE A 49 -13.50 5.02 -16.47
CA PHE A 49 -14.69 4.19 -16.71
C PHE A 49 -16.03 4.90 -16.44
N GLY A 50 -15.98 6.15 -15.98
CA GLY A 50 -17.15 6.87 -15.51
C GLY A 50 -17.59 6.47 -14.10
N VAL A 51 -18.55 7.22 -13.55
CA VAL A 51 -19.07 7.01 -12.19
C VAL A 51 -20.07 5.87 -12.19
N HIS A 52 -19.58 4.67 -11.90
CA HIS A 52 -20.39 3.46 -11.76
C HIS A 52 -20.01 2.69 -10.49
N ASP A 53 -20.95 1.98 -9.87
CA ASP A 53 -20.71 1.18 -8.66
C ASP A 53 -19.57 0.15 -8.81
N TRP A 54 -19.48 -0.47 -9.99
CA TRP A 54 -18.44 -1.45 -10.29
C TRP A 54 -17.05 -0.80 -10.49
N ALA A 55 -17.00 0.42 -11.04
CA ALA A 55 -15.76 1.16 -11.21
C ALA A 55 -15.15 1.53 -9.86
N ALA A 56 -15.98 1.82 -8.86
CA ALA A 56 -15.52 2.11 -7.51
C ALA A 56 -14.74 0.94 -6.87
N ARG A 57 -15.10 -0.29 -7.24
CA ARG A 57 -14.54 -1.53 -6.68
C ARG A 57 -13.36 -2.07 -7.47
N LEU A 58 -13.19 -1.61 -8.70
CA LEU A 58 -12.16 -2.09 -9.62
C LEU A 58 -10.73 -1.95 -9.07
N PRO A 59 -10.32 -0.84 -8.42
CA PRO A 59 -8.99 -0.74 -7.83
C PRO A 59 -8.71 -1.79 -6.75
N ILE A 60 -9.72 -2.11 -5.93
CA ILE A 60 -9.60 -3.12 -4.86
C ILE A 60 -9.48 -4.52 -5.46
N ALA A 61 -10.30 -4.83 -6.47
CA ALA A 61 -10.22 -6.11 -7.17
C ALA A 61 -8.84 -6.32 -7.82
N LEU A 62 -8.29 -5.29 -8.47
CA LEU A 62 -6.94 -5.31 -9.03
C LEU A 62 -5.86 -5.48 -7.96
N ALA A 63 -6.02 -4.82 -6.81
CA ALA A 63 -5.07 -4.97 -5.69
C ALA A 63 -5.06 -6.40 -5.13
N VAL A 64 -6.21 -7.08 -5.04
CA VAL A 64 -6.29 -8.49 -4.62
C VAL A 64 -5.62 -9.41 -5.64
N ILE A 65 -5.86 -9.20 -6.93
CA ILE A 65 -5.17 -9.97 -7.99
C ILE A 65 -3.66 -9.76 -7.89
N ALA A 66 -3.20 -8.52 -7.74
CA ALA A 66 -1.80 -8.20 -7.55
C ALA A 66 -1.22 -8.88 -6.29
N LEU A 67 -1.98 -8.92 -5.20
CA LEU A 67 -1.57 -9.58 -3.96
C LEU A 67 -1.37 -11.09 -4.16
N CYS A 68 -2.26 -11.76 -4.88
CA CYS A 68 -2.10 -13.17 -5.23
C CYS A 68 -0.84 -13.40 -6.09
N LEU A 69 -0.58 -12.53 -7.07
CA LEU A 69 0.59 -12.63 -7.93
C LEU A 69 1.91 -12.37 -7.17
N VAL A 70 1.94 -11.36 -6.31
CA VAL A 70 3.09 -11.04 -5.46
C VAL A 70 3.37 -12.20 -4.50
N THR A 71 2.33 -12.74 -3.86
CA THR A 71 2.46 -13.88 -2.95
C THR A 71 2.98 -15.12 -3.66
N ARG A 72 2.44 -15.44 -4.85
CA ARG A 72 2.98 -16.52 -5.69
C ARG A 72 4.45 -16.31 -5.99
N ARG A 73 4.85 -15.10 -6.37
CA ARG A 73 6.23 -14.80 -6.76
C ARG A 73 7.19 -14.83 -5.57
N MET A 74 6.73 -14.38 -4.40
CA MET A 74 7.47 -14.46 -3.14
C MET A 74 7.67 -15.92 -2.71
N ALA A 75 6.60 -16.72 -2.69
CA ALA A 75 6.67 -18.14 -2.34
C ALA A 75 7.52 -18.94 -3.34
N ARG A 76 7.44 -18.61 -4.64
CA ARG A 76 8.31 -19.21 -5.65
C ARG A 76 9.79 -18.95 -5.38
N TRP A 77 10.13 -17.70 -5.04
CA TRP A 77 11.51 -17.35 -4.74
C TRP A 77 12.03 -18.08 -3.50
N ALA A 78 11.19 -18.27 -2.48
CA ALA A 78 11.60 -18.92 -1.22
C ALA A 78 11.66 -20.46 -1.29
N LEU A 79 10.71 -21.10 -1.98
CA LEU A 79 10.46 -22.54 -1.88
C LEU A 79 10.32 -23.26 -3.24
N GLY A 80 10.46 -22.53 -4.35
CA GLY A 80 10.36 -23.06 -5.72
C GLY A 80 8.97 -22.92 -6.37
N GLU A 81 8.89 -23.21 -7.68
CA GLU A 81 7.67 -23.02 -8.50
C GLU A 81 6.39 -23.69 -7.94
N PRO A 82 6.38 -24.95 -7.46
CA PRO A 82 5.14 -25.56 -6.97
C PRO A 82 4.59 -24.84 -5.73
N ALA A 83 5.46 -24.46 -4.79
CA ALA A 83 5.06 -23.71 -3.61
C ALA A 83 4.48 -22.33 -3.98
N GLY A 84 5.05 -21.68 -5.00
CA GLY A 84 4.51 -20.44 -5.55
C GLY A 84 3.08 -20.58 -6.07
N LEU A 85 2.82 -21.62 -6.87
CA LEU A 85 1.48 -21.86 -7.41
C LEU A 85 0.47 -22.13 -6.29
N TYR A 86 0.81 -23.00 -5.33
CA TYR A 86 -0.08 -23.31 -4.21
C TYR A 86 -0.38 -22.08 -3.36
N ALA A 87 0.64 -21.29 -2.98
CA ALA A 87 0.44 -20.09 -2.17
C ALA A 87 -0.48 -19.07 -2.87
N GLY A 88 -0.30 -18.85 -4.18
CA GLY A 88 -1.17 -17.96 -4.95
C GLY A 88 -2.60 -18.47 -5.06
N LEU A 89 -2.79 -19.78 -5.27
CA LEU A 89 -4.11 -20.40 -5.35
C LEU A 89 -4.84 -20.39 -4.01
N THR A 90 -4.17 -20.75 -2.91
CA THR A 90 -4.75 -20.71 -1.56
C THR A 90 -5.20 -19.30 -1.19
N LEU A 91 -4.43 -18.28 -1.59
CA LEU A 91 -4.81 -16.90 -1.34
C LEU A 91 -6.00 -16.47 -2.21
N ALA A 92 -6.04 -16.89 -3.47
CA ALA A 92 -7.16 -16.61 -4.38
C ALA A 92 -8.46 -17.31 -3.96
N THR A 93 -8.40 -18.48 -3.33
CA THR A 93 -9.56 -19.23 -2.83
C THR A 93 -9.95 -18.86 -1.40
N CYS A 94 -9.18 -17.98 -0.74
CA CYS A 94 -9.48 -17.54 0.62
C CYS A 94 -10.77 -16.71 0.66
N ILE A 95 -11.77 -17.21 1.38
CA ILE A 95 -13.08 -16.54 1.49
C ILE A 95 -12.97 -15.12 2.07
N GLY A 96 -12.02 -14.89 2.99
CA GLY A 96 -11.79 -13.58 3.59
C GLY A 96 -11.44 -12.53 2.54
N LEU A 97 -10.47 -12.83 1.66
CA LEU A 97 -10.07 -11.91 0.59
C LEU A 97 -11.20 -11.67 -0.41
N PHE A 98 -11.99 -12.69 -0.72
CA PHE A 98 -13.17 -12.53 -1.57
C PHE A 98 -14.18 -11.55 -0.95
N LEU A 99 -14.47 -11.66 0.35
CA LEU A 99 -15.37 -10.74 1.04
C LEU A 99 -14.83 -9.29 1.03
N PHE A 100 -13.53 -9.09 1.21
CA PHE A 100 -12.92 -7.76 1.17
C PHE A 100 -12.95 -7.09 -0.22
N THR A 101 -13.23 -7.83 -1.31
CA THR A 101 -13.46 -7.20 -2.63
C THR A 101 -14.87 -6.60 -2.78
N ARG A 102 -15.82 -7.01 -1.94
CA ARG A 102 -17.23 -6.57 -2.01
C ARG A 102 -17.48 -5.27 -1.27
N VAL A 103 -16.63 -4.94 -0.30
CA VAL A 103 -16.71 -3.75 0.54
C VAL A 103 -15.57 -2.80 0.16
N LEU A 104 -15.83 -1.48 0.09
CA LEU A 104 -14.79 -0.49 -0.19
C LEU A 104 -13.92 -0.24 1.05
N ILE A 105 -13.15 -1.25 1.46
CA ILE A 105 -12.21 -1.15 2.58
C ILE A 105 -10.78 -1.13 2.03
N PRO A 106 -9.90 -0.21 2.47
CA PRO A 106 -8.52 -0.14 1.99
C PRO A 106 -7.64 -1.30 2.46
N ASP A 107 -8.16 -2.22 3.29
CA ASP A 107 -7.38 -3.25 3.97
C ASP A 107 -6.75 -4.27 3.00
N ALA A 108 -7.42 -4.58 1.88
CA ALA A 108 -6.84 -5.43 0.83
C ALA A 108 -5.63 -4.75 0.15
N VAL A 109 -5.74 -3.45 -0.13
CA VAL A 109 -4.64 -2.65 -0.72
C VAL A 109 -3.51 -2.50 0.29
N LEU A 110 -3.84 -2.28 1.57
CA LEU A 110 -2.87 -2.23 2.66
C LEU A 110 -2.10 -3.55 2.76
N THR A 111 -2.80 -4.68 2.72
CA THR A 111 -2.17 -6.01 2.75
C THR A 111 -1.20 -6.18 1.59
N LEU A 112 -1.58 -5.78 0.37
CA LEU A 112 -0.67 -5.76 -0.79
C LEU A 112 0.58 -4.92 -0.52
N THR A 113 0.44 -3.70 0.00
CA THR A 113 1.59 -2.83 0.27
C THR A 113 2.51 -3.40 1.35
N ILE A 114 1.96 -4.03 2.39
CA ILE A 114 2.75 -4.69 3.45
C ILE A 114 3.47 -5.91 2.90
N THR A 115 2.81 -6.75 2.10
CA THR A 115 3.44 -7.92 1.46
C THR A 115 4.56 -7.50 0.52
N LEU A 116 4.35 -6.44 -0.28
CA LEU A 116 5.41 -5.86 -1.12
C LEU A 116 6.57 -5.31 -0.31
N ALA A 117 6.30 -4.63 0.81
CA ALA A 117 7.33 -4.14 1.71
C ALA A 117 8.17 -5.30 2.26
N LEU A 118 7.52 -6.32 2.85
CA LEU A 118 8.22 -7.47 3.42
C LEU A 118 9.00 -8.26 2.37
N TRP A 119 8.42 -8.50 1.20
CA TRP A 119 9.14 -9.19 0.12
C TRP A 119 10.35 -8.40 -0.37
N SER A 120 10.20 -7.08 -0.51
CA SER A 120 11.29 -6.19 -0.89
C SER A 120 12.39 -6.11 0.17
N LEU A 121 12.02 -6.14 1.44
CA LEU A 121 12.97 -6.24 2.56
C LEU A 121 13.79 -7.53 2.47
N LEU A 122 13.12 -8.67 2.31
CA LEU A 122 13.78 -9.98 2.21
C LEU A 122 14.75 -10.02 1.01
N ARG A 123 14.32 -9.51 -0.16
CA ARG A 123 15.18 -9.41 -1.34
C ARG A 123 16.33 -8.42 -1.20
N ALA A 124 16.16 -7.33 -0.45
CA ALA A 124 17.23 -6.38 -0.19
C ALA A 124 18.31 -6.95 0.74
N LEU A 125 17.93 -7.87 1.64
CA LEU A 125 18.82 -8.55 2.57
C LEU A 125 19.46 -9.81 1.98
N ASP A 126 18.88 -10.40 0.93
CA ASP A 126 19.44 -11.57 0.25
C ASP A 126 20.85 -11.30 -0.31
N ALA A 127 21.82 -12.14 0.06
CA ALA A 127 23.20 -12.03 -0.39
C ALA A 127 23.36 -12.33 -1.89
N ALA A 128 22.47 -13.16 -2.45
CA ALA A 128 22.49 -13.53 -3.86
C ALA A 128 21.88 -12.45 -4.78
N GLU A 129 21.25 -11.41 -4.23
CA GLU A 129 20.56 -10.41 -5.03
C GLU A 129 21.53 -9.43 -5.69
N PRO A 130 21.51 -9.27 -7.04
CA PRO A 130 22.42 -8.36 -7.74
C PRO A 130 22.09 -6.88 -7.54
N HIS A 131 20.84 -6.54 -7.16
CA HIS A 131 20.36 -5.16 -7.06
C HIS A 131 19.62 -4.86 -5.75
N PRO A 132 20.26 -5.03 -4.57
CA PRO A 132 19.60 -4.85 -3.26
C PRO A 132 19.08 -3.42 -3.07
N GLY A 133 19.72 -2.42 -3.69
CA GLY A 133 19.28 -1.03 -3.62
C GLY A 133 17.92 -0.76 -4.28
N ARG A 134 17.53 -1.51 -5.31
CA ARG A 134 16.20 -1.36 -5.95
C ARG A 134 15.10 -1.89 -5.05
N TRP A 135 15.35 -3.04 -4.43
CA TRP A 135 14.44 -3.65 -3.47
C TRP A 135 14.33 -2.81 -2.19
N ALA A 136 15.42 -2.24 -1.70
CA ALA A 136 15.36 -1.28 -0.60
C ALA A 136 14.44 -0.09 -0.94
N MET A 137 14.57 0.52 -2.12
CA MET A 137 13.65 1.58 -2.54
C MET A 137 12.20 1.10 -2.64
N GLY A 138 11.98 -0.13 -3.13
CA GLY A 138 10.65 -0.77 -3.15
C GLY A 138 10.04 -0.91 -1.76
N PHE A 139 10.84 -1.29 -0.75
CA PHE A 139 10.42 -1.33 0.65
C PHE A 139 9.97 0.04 1.17
N TRP A 140 10.78 1.07 0.96
CA TRP A 140 10.45 2.44 1.39
C TRP A 140 9.23 3.01 0.66
N ALA A 141 9.12 2.79 -0.65
CA ALA A 141 7.96 3.20 -1.44
C ALA A 141 6.69 2.50 -0.98
N ALA A 142 6.73 1.19 -0.75
CA ALA A 142 5.58 0.42 -0.29
C ALA A 142 5.10 0.89 1.10
N MET A 143 6.03 1.20 2.02
CA MET A 143 5.66 1.80 3.31
C MET A 143 5.04 3.19 3.18
N ALA A 144 5.57 4.04 2.29
CA ALA A 144 5.03 5.38 2.06
C ALA A 144 3.60 5.32 1.49
N THR A 145 3.38 4.45 0.51
CA THR A 145 2.06 4.16 -0.06
C THR A 145 1.10 3.62 1.00
N GLY A 146 1.59 2.72 1.86
CA GLY A 146 0.82 2.21 3.00
C GLY A 146 0.39 3.32 3.98
N LEU A 147 1.29 4.27 4.27
CA LEU A 147 0.99 5.40 5.14
C LEU A 147 -0.14 6.27 4.58
N LEU A 148 -0.17 6.47 3.27
CA LEU A 148 -1.25 7.18 2.59
C LEU A 148 -2.58 6.39 2.51
N LEU A 149 -2.62 5.12 2.92
CA LEU A 149 -3.85 4.32 3.02
C LEU A 149 -4.46 4.37 4.41
N LYS A 150 -3.67 4.00 5.43
CA LYS A 150 -4.17 3.76 6.79
C LYS A 150 -3.20 4.28 7.86
N GLY A 151 -2.45 5.34 7.54
CA GLY A 151 -1.55 6.03 8.46
C GLY A 151 -0.35 5.20 8.91
N LEU A 152 0.19 5.54 10.08
CA LEU A 152 1.43 4.95 10.61
C LEU A 152 1.35 3.43 10.82
N ILE A 153 0.15 2.85 10.93
CA ILE A 153 -0.07 1.41 11.11
C ILE A 153 0.60 0.63 9.97
N ALA A 154 0.56 1.16 8.74
CA ALA A 154 1.15 0.50 7.58
C ALA A 154 2.68 0.43 7.61
N ALA A 155 3.34 1.38 8.28
CA ALA A 155 4.78 1.38 8.46
C ALA A 155 5.20 0.58 9.71
N LEU A 156 4.34 0.55 10.74
CA LEU A 156 4.62 -0.12 12.01
C LEU A 156 4.88 -1.62 11.82
N PHE A 157 4.05 -2.32 11.04
CA PHE A 157 4.20 -3.77 10.83
C PHE A 157 5.48 -4.13 10.06
N PRO A 158 5.79 -3.55 8.89
CA PRO A 158 7.03 -3.85 8.18
C PRO A 158 8.29 -3.46 8.96
N VAL A 159 8.28 -2.31 9.64
CA VAL A 159 9.44 -1.87 10.46
C VAL A 159 9.60 -2.77 11.68
N GLY A 160 8.51 -3.12 12.36
CA GLY A 160 8.54 -4.05 13.49
C GLY A 160 9.04 -5.43 13.07
N ALA A 161 8.52 -5.97 11.97
CA ALA A 161 8.99 -7.24 11.41
C ALA A 161 10.47 -7.19 11.01
N ALA A 162 10.92 -6.10 10.38
CA ALA A 162 12.32 -5.88 10.05
C ALA A 162 13.20 -5.85 11.30
N GLY A 163 12.78 -5.11 12.33
CA GLY A 163 13.49 -5.02 13.61
C GLY A 163 13.64 -6.37 14.28
N VAL A 164 12.53 -7.11 14.43
CA VAL A 164 12.52 -8.46 15.02
C VAL A 164 13.44 -9.39 14.22
N TRP A 165 13.34 -9.38 12.89
CA TRP A 165 14.17 -10.21 12.02
C TRP A 165 15.67 -9.89 12.18
N LEU A 166 16.05 -8.62 12.18
CA LEU A 166 17.45 -8.19 12.31
C LEU A 166 18.04 -8.50 13.69
N VAL A 167 17.23 -8.44 14.74
CA VAL A 167 17.62 -8.85 16.10
C VAL A 167 17.83 -10.36 16.17
N LEU A 168 16.86 -11.15 15.67
CA LEU A 168 16.94 -12.62 15.71
C LEU A 168 18.09 -13.18 14.86
N THR A 169 18.38 -12.56 13.71
CA THR A 169 19.46 -13.00 12.81
C THR A 169 20.84 -12.44 13.20
N GLY A 170 20.92 -11.58 14.22
CA GLY A 170 22.17 -10.91 14.62
C GLY A 170 22.71 -9.90 13.58
N GLN A 171 21.97 -9.64 12.51
CA GLN A 171 22.38 -8.75 11.42
C GLN A 171 22.21 -7.26 11.77
N TRP A 172 21.64 -6.95 12.94
CA TRP A 172 21.48 -5.58 13.44
C TRP A 172 22.79 -4.80 13.51
N ASN A 173 23.88 -5.43 13.97
CA ASN A 173 25.19 -4.79 14.11
C ASN A 173 26.03 -4.80 12.82
N GLN A 174 25.52 -5.37 11.73
CA GLN A 174 26.25 -5.43 10.48
C GLN A 174 26.04 -4.15 9.66
N ARG A 175 27.12 -3.39 9.43
CA ARG A 175 27.11 -2.18 8.58
C ARG A 175 26.63 -2.48 7.16
N GLU A 176 26.83 -3.70 6.68
CA GLU A 176 26.39 -4.11 5.34
C GLU A 176 24.86 -4.09 5.20
N THR A 177 24.13 -4.57 6.20
CA THR A 177 22.66 -4.52 6.26
C THR A 177 22.15 -3.09 6.06
N TRP A 178 22.67 -2.15 6.84
CA TRP A 178 22.29 -0.74 6.75
C TRP A 178 22.70 -0.10 5.41
N ARG A 179 23.86 -0.50 4.85
CA ARG A 179 24.30 -0.05 3.53
C ARG A 179 23.41 -0.57 2.41
N ARG A 180 22.87 -1.78 2.53
CA ARG A 180 21.93 -2.40 1.57
C ARG A 180 20.54 -1.76 1.66
N LEU A 181 20.05 -1.50 2.88
CA LEU A 181 18.75 -0.85 3.12
C LEU A 181 18.71 0.64 2.77
N ARG A 182 19.88 1.30 2.65
CA ARG A 182 20.04 2.71 2.25
C ARG A 182 19.05 3.65 2.98
N PRO A 183 19.01 3.65 4.32
CA PRO A 183 17.95 4.30 5.09
C PRO A 183 17.81 5.79 4.79
N LEU A 184 18.90 6.51 4.53
CA LEU A 184 18.85 7.93 4.17
C LEU A 184 18.11 8.18 2.85
N ARG A 185 18.46 7.44 1.78
CA ARG A 185 17.81 7.57 0.47
C ARG A 185 16.36 7.06 0.53
N GLY A 186 16.14 6.00 1.31
CA GLY A 186 14.84 5.45 1.58
C GLY A 186 13.90 6.41 2.29
N MET A 187 14.38 7.05 3.35
CA MET A 187 13.66 8.07 4.09
C MET A 187 13.32 9.27 3.20
N LEU A 188 14.27 9.70 2.35
CA LEU A 188 14.01 10.78 1.39
C LEU A 188 12.90 10.39 0.41
N LEU A 189 12.91 9.17 -0.13
CA LEU A 189 11.84 8.67 -1.00
C LEU A 189 10.50 8.57 -0.26
N PHE A 190 10.52 8.08 0.98
CA PHE A 190 9.34 7.97 1.82
C PHE A 190 8.71 9.34 2.09
N LEU A 191 9.52 10.33 2.47
CA LEU A 191 9.09 11.71 2.65
C LEU A 191 8.58 12.30 1.34
N LEU A 192 9.25 12.04 0.21
CA LEU A 192 8.83 12.57 -1.09
C LEU A 192 7.45 12.03 -1.52
N ILE A 193 7.08 10.82 -1.11
CA ILE A 193 5.76 10.23 -1.42
C ILE A 193 4.71 10.66 -0.40
N ALA A 194 5.02 10.58 0.91
CA ALA A 194 4.05 10.80 1.97
C ALA A 194 3.84 12.29 2.30
N ALA A 195 4.93 13.08 2.36
CA ALA A 195 4.88 14.45 2.85
C ALA A 195 4.07 15.42 1.96
N PRO A 196 4.09 15.35 0.61
CA PRO A 196 3.42 16.35 -0.21
C PRO A 196 1.94 16.50 0.12
N TRP A 197 1.23 15.38 0.32
CA TRP A 197 -0.18 15.45 0.67
C TRP A 197 -0.39 15.97 2.08
N HIS A 198 0.36 15.48 3.07
CA HIS A 198 0.23 15.95 4.45
C HIS A 198 0.51 17.45 4.57
N VAL A 199 1.51 17.97 3.86
CA VAL A 199 1.85 19.40 3.82
C VAL A 199 0.80 20.20 3.06
N ALA A 200 0.33 19.71 1.91
CA ALA A 200 -0.72 20.40 1.16
C ALA A 200 -2.04 20.46 1.95
N ALA A 201 -2.41 19.38 2.64
CA ALA A 201 -3.62 19.32 3.45
C ALA A 201 -3.57 20.29 4.63
N THR A 202 -2.42 20.41 5.32
CA THR A 202 -2.25 21.35 6.45
C THR A 202 -2.21 22.81 6.00
N LEU A 203 -1.64 23.09 4.82
CA LEU A 203 -1.63 24.45 4.27
C LEU A 203 -3.00 24.90 3.76
N ALA A 204 -3.76 23.98 3.13
CA ALA A 204 -5.09 24.27 2.62
C ALA A 204 -6.14 24.38 3.73
N ASN A 205 -5.93 23.72 4.87
CA ASN A 205 -6.86 23.69 6.00
C ASN A 205 -6.10 24.03 7.29
N PRO A 206 -5.80 25.32 7.54
CA PRO A 206 -5.18 25.74 8.80
C PRO A 206 -6.11 25.46 10.00
N PRO A 207 -5.56 25.16 11.18
CA PRO A 207 -6.32 24.85 12.39
C PRO A 207 -7.10 26.05 12.95
#